data_AF-A0A2T9JG15-F1
#
_entry.id   AF-A0A2T9JG15-F1
#
_cell.length_a   1.000
_cell.length_b   1.000
_cell.length_c   1.000
_cell.angle_alpha   90.00
_cell.angle_beta   90.00
_cell.angle_gamma   90.00
#
_symmetry.space_group_name_H-M   'P 1'
#
loop_
_entity.id
_entity.type
_entity.pdbx_description
1 polymer ?
#
loop_
_entity_poly.entity_id
_entity_poly.type
_entity_poly.pdbx_seq_one_letter_code
_entity_poly.pdbx_strand_id
1 'polypeptide(L)'
;MIPQTNPAGGAPPRQGPWYTHLYVQVLVAIVAGALIGHFWPKFGADLKPLGDAFIKLVKMVIAPVIFLTVVTGIAGMRDLGRFGRVALKAFAYFLTFSTLALIVGLIVANVVQPGSGMNVDPASLHSDKIADYAAKAHETTIVGFLLHIIPATVAGAFAEGEILQVLFFSVTF
;
A
#
# COMPACT_ATOMS: atom_id res chain seq x y z
N MET A 1 28.51 49.73 1.57
CA MET A 1 27.21 49.75 0.86
C MET A 1 27.33 48.81 -0.32
N ILE A 2 26.78 47.59 -0.22
CA ILE A 2 26.71 46.65 -1.35
C ILE A 2 25.28 46.73 -1.89
N PRO A 3 25.06 46.99 -3.20
CA PRO A 3 23.73 47.06 -3.78
C PRO A 3 22.99 45.71 -3.66
N GLN A 4 21.78 45.73 -3.10
CA GLN A 4 20.84 44.62 -3.13
C GLN A 4 20.26 44.51 -4.55
N THR A 5 20.65 43.50 -5.33
CA THR A 5 19.97 43.20 -6.60
C THR A 5 18.75 42.35 -6.31
N ASN A 6 17.58 43.00 -6.31
CA ASN A 6 16.28 42.36 -6.28
C ASN A 6 16.13 41.44 -7.52
N PRO A 7 15.99 40.11 -7.38
CA PRO A 7 15.73 39.26 -8.53
C PRO A 7 14.33 39.59 -9.06
N ALA A 8 14.30 40.10 -10.29
CA ALA A 8 13.11 40.46 -11.03
C ALA A 8 12.07 39.32 -11.03
N GLY A 9 10.79 39.71 -10.96
CA GLY A 9 9.64 38.82 -10.87
C GLY A 9 9.64 37.73 -11.94
N GLY A 10 9.62 36.47 -11.50
CA GLY A 10 9.41 35.32 -12.36
C GLY A 10 7.99 35.34 -12.92
N ALA A 11 7.88 35.21 -14.25
CA ALA A 11 6.60 34.99 -14.92
C ALA A 11 5.89 33.77 -14.30
N PRO A 12 4.55 33.79 -14.20
CA PRO A 12 3.80 32.68 -13.62
C PRO A 12 4.07 31.39 -14.42
N PRO A 13 4.18 30.22 -13.75
CA PRO A 13 4.42 28.96 -14.44
C PRO A 13 3.31 28.73 -15.46
N ARG A 14 3.68 28.60 -16.74
CA ARG A 14 2.75 28.20 -17.80
C ARG A 14 2.17 26.85 -17.44
N GLN A 15 0.86 26.79 -17.21
CA GLN A 15 0.16 25.54 -16.97
C GLN A 15 0.28 24.69 -18.24
N GLY A 16 0.97 23.56 -18.11
CA GLY A 16 1.09 22.59 -19.20
C GLY A 16 -0.28 22.02 -19.57
N PRO A 17 -0.41 21.40 -20.75
CA PRO A 17 -1.67 20.77 -21.16
C PRO A 17 -2.12 19.70 -20.17
N TRP A 18 -3.43 19.55 -19.97
CA TRP A 18 -4.01 18.61 -18.99
C TRP A 18 -3.61 17.14 -19.18
N TYR A 19 -3.30 16.71 -20.41
CA TYR A 19 -2.82 15.35 -20.73
C TYR A 19 -1.36 15.08 -20.30
N THR A 20 -0.64 16.12 -19.88
CA THR A 20 0.73 15.98 -19.32
C THR A 20 0.69 15.62 -17.83
N HIS A 21 -0.47 15.65 -17.18
CA HIS A 21 -0.61 15.21 -15.80
C HIS A 21 -0.53 13.67 -15.68
N LEU A 22 0.38 13.19 -14.83
CA LEU A 22 0.58 11.77 -14.52
C LEU A 22 -0.73 11.05 -14.14
N TYR A 23 -1.61 11.70 -13.38
CA TYR A 23 -2.88 11.08 -12.97
C TYR A 23 -3.78 10.76 -14.18
N VAL A 24 -3.82 11.66 -15.19
CA VAL A 24 -4.60 11.45 -16.41
C VAL A 24 -4.01 10.29 -17.19
N GLN A 25 -2.69 10.23 -17.30
CA GLN A 25 -1.98 9.15 -17.98
C GLN A 25 -2.24 7.79 -17.31
N VAL A 26 -2.24 7.73 -15.97
CA VAL A 26 -2.55 6.51 -15.22
C VAL A 26 -3.99 6.06 -15.45
N LEU A 27 -4.96 6.98 -15.40
CA LEU A 27 -6.37 6.64 -15.67
C LEU A 27 -6.56 6.12 -17.11
N VAL A 28 -5.94 6.79 -18.08
CA VAL A 28 -5.96 6.34 -19.48
C VAL A 28 -5.31 4.96 -19.61
N ALA A 29 -4.19 4.70 -18.94
CA ALA A 29 -3.53 3.39 -18.96
C ALA A 29 -4.37 2.28 -18.31
N ILE A 30 -5.07 2.56 -17.19
CA ILE A 30 -5.98 1.61 -16.55
C ILE A 30 -7.13 1.26 -17.49
N VAL A 31 -7.77 2.25 -18.10
CA VAL A 31 -8.86 2.05 -19.05
C VAL A 31 -8.36 1.27 -20.27
N ALA A 32 -7.23 1.66 -20.85
CA ALA A 32 -6.63 0.94 -21.98
C ALA A 32 -6.29 -0.52 -21.63
N GLY A 33 -5.70 -0.77 -20.46
CA GLY A 33 -5.41 -2.12 -19.98
C GLY A 33 -6.65 -2.97 -19.79
N ALA A 34 -7.72 -2.40 -19.22
CA ALA A 34 -9.01 -3.08 -19.08
C ALA A 34 -9.64 -3.41 -20.43
N LEU A 35 -9.62 -2.47 -21.39
CA LEU A 35 -10.12 -2.70 -22.75
C LEU A 35 -9.31 -3.80 -23.45
N ILE A 36 -7.98 -3.78 -23.34
CA ILE A 36 -7.12 -4.83 -23.91
C ILE A 36 -7.43 -6.19 -23.29
N GLY A 37 -7.55 -6.27 -21.96
CA GLY A 37 -7.89 -7.52 -21.27
C GLY A 37 -9.27 -8.06 -21.64
N HIS A 38 -10.23 -7.19 -21.94
CA HIS A 38 -11.58 -7.59 -22.35
C HIS A 38 -11.66 -8.03 -23.82
N PHE A 39 -11.10 -7.24 -24.75
CA PHE A 39 -11.21 -7.49 -26.19
C PHE A 39 -10.16 -8.49 -26.71
N TRP A 40 -8.98 -8.56 -26.10
CA TRP A 40 -7.90 -9.47 -26.47
C TRP A 40 -7.34 -10.20 -25.23
N PRO A 41 -8.10 -11.14 -24.64
CA PRO A 41 -7.75 -11.75 -23.36
C PRO A 41 -6.42 -12.51 -23.38
N LYS A 42 -6.07 -13.17 -24.50
CA LYS A 42 -4.79 -13.87 -24.65
C LYS A 42 -3.61 -12.89 -24.63
N PHE A 43 -3.71 -11.81 -25.40
CA PHE A 43 -2.68 -10.77 -25.43
C PHE A 43 -2.58 -10.04 -24.08
N GLY A 44 -3.72 -9.78 -23.42
CA GLY A 44 -3.73 -9.23 -22.06
C GLY A 44 -3.02 -10.13 -21.05
N ALA A 45 -3.17 -11.45 -21.15
CA ALA A 45 -2.44 -12.40 -20.31
C ALA A 45 -0.93 -12.38 -20.59
N ASP A 46 -0.53 -12.26 -21.86
CA ASP A 46 0.87 -12.16 -22.26
C ASP A 46 1.55 -10.86 -21.77
N LEU A 47 0.77 -9.82 -21.45
CA LEU A 47 1.26 -8.58 -20.83
C LEU A 47 1.47 -8.71 -19.31
N LYS A 48 1.06 -9.81 -18.67
CA LYS A 48 1.24 -10.03 -17.22
C LYS A 48 2.68 -9.81 -16.73
N PRO A 49 3.74 -10.26 -17.43
CA PRO A 49 5.12 -10.01 -17.01
C PRO A 49 5.46 -8.53 -16.84
N LEU A 50 4.82 -7.63 -17.60
CA LEU A 50 4.99 -6.19 -17.45
C LEU A 50 4.38 -5.69 -16.13
N GLY A 51 3.19 -6.19 -15.78
CA GLY A 51 2.56 -5.93 -14.49
C GLY A 51 3.39 -6.48 -13.33
N ASP A 52 3.87 -7.73 -13.45
CA ASP A 52 4.71 -8.36 -12.44
C ASP A 52 6.03 -7.61 -12.25
N ALA A 53 6.66 -7.14 -13.33
CA ALA A 53 7.85 -6.30 -13.28
C ALA A 53 7.57 -4.96 -12.57
N PHE A 54 6.48 -4.29 -12.91
CA PHE A 54 6.07 -3.04 -12.24
C PHE A 54 5.89 -3.24 -10.73
N ILE A 55 5.15 -4.28 -10.31
CA ILE A 55 4.94 -4.58 -8.90
C ILE A 55 6.27 -4.90 -8.19
N LYS A 56 7.19 -5.64 -8.83
CA LYS A 56 8.53 -5.91 -8.28
C LYS A 56 9.34 -4.63 -8.08
N LEU A 57 9.31 -3.72 -9.05
CA LEU A 57 10.00 -2.43 -8.95
C LEU A 57 9.43 -1.58 -7.81
N VAL A 58 8.09 -1.50 -7.69
CA VAL A 58 7.45 -0.79 -6.58
C VAL A 58 7.84 -1.42 -5.25
N LYS A 59 7.72 -2.75 -5.10
CA LYS A 59 8.07 -3.48 -3.87
C LYS A 59 9.53 -3.28 -3.45
N MET A 60 10.46 -3.26 -4.40
CA MET A 60 11.88 -3.01 -4.15
C MET A 60 12.13 -1.65 -3.49
N VAL A 61 11.36 -0.63 -3.87
CA VAL A 61 11.52 0.74 -3.39
C VAL A 61 10.81 0.99 -2.05
N ILE A 62 9.77 0.23 -1.72
CA ILE A 62 8.95 0.44 -0.50
C ILE A 62 9.81 0.40 0.78
N ALA A 63 10.60 -0.64 1.01
CA ALA A 63 11.33 -0.80 2.26
C ALA A 63 12.35 0.34 2.52
N PRO A 64 13.23 0.71 1.58
CA PRO A 64 14.13 1.86 1.75
C PRO A 64 13.38 3.19 1.95
N VAL A 65 12.30 3.42 1.19
CA VAL A 65 11.53 4.68 1.29
C VAL A 65 10.86 4.81 2.64
N ILE A 66 10.27 3.73 3.16
CA ILE A 66 9.65 3.72 4.50
C ILE A 66 10.70 4.05 5.56
N PHE A 67 11.85 3.36 5.53
CA PHE A 67 12.92 3.60 6.49
C PHE A 67 13.38 5.05 6.48
N LEU A 68 13.73 5.58 5.31
CA LEU A 68 14.18 6.96 5.18
C LEU A 68 13.11 7.95 5.62
N THR A 69 11.86 7.75 5.23
CA THR A 69 10.74 8.66 5.58
C THR A 69 10.47 8.67 7.08
N VAL A 70 10.51 7.51 7.73
CA VAL A 70 10.21 7.40 9.16
C VAL A 70 11.37 7.94 9.99
N VAL A 71 12.61 7.53 9.71
CA VAL A 71 13.80 8.01 10.42
C VAL A 71 13.94 9.52 10.27
N THR A 72 13.88 10.06 9.04
CA THR A 72 13.98 11.52 8.84
C THR A 72 12.78 12.27 9.45
N GLY A 73 11.60 11.66 9.41
CA GLY A 73 10.39 12.19 10.04
C GLY A 73 10.52 12.31 11.56
N ILE A 74 11.06 11.28 12.23
CA ILE A 74 11.30 11.26 13.68
C ILE A 74 12.46 12.18 14.05
N ALA A 75 13.57 12.15 13.31
CA ALA A 75 14.74 12.99 13.56
C ALA A 75 14.43 14.50 13.44
N GLY A 76 13.46 14.88 12.61
CA GLY A 76 12.96 16.25 12.52
C GLY A 76 12.12 16.70 13.73
N MET A 77 11.70 15.77 14.60
CA MET A 77 10.90 16.08 15.79
C MET A 77 11.81 16.33 17.01
N ARG A 78 11.63 17.50 17.64
CA ARG A 78 12.43 17.93 18.80
C ARG A 78 12.15 17.19 20.11
N ASP A 79 11.10 16.37 20.15
CA ASP A 79 10.62 15.68 21.37
C ASP A 79 9.93 14.36 21.00
N LEU A 80 10.46 13.26 21.55
CA LEU A 80 9.93 11.89 21.39
C LEU A 80 8.47 11.77 21.87
N GLY A 81 8.07 12.56 22.87
CA GLY A 81 6.69 12.59 23.37
C GLY A 81 5.69 13.14 22.35
N ARG A 82 6.15 14.00 21.43
CA ARG A 82 5.31 14.47 20.31
C ARG A 82 5.09 13.38 19.27
N PHE A 83 6.13 12.61 18.94
CA PHE A 83 6.01 11.47 18.04
C PHE A 83 4.98 10.46 18.56
N GLY A 84 5.08 10.05 19.83
CA GLY A 84 4.12 9.10 20.43
C GLY A 84 2.67 9.59 20.37
N ARG A 85 2.44 10.90 20.55
CA ARG A 85 1.10 11.49 20.42
C ARG A 85 0.59 11.51 18.98
N VAL A 86 1.47 11.77 18.01
CA VAL A 86 1.13 11.72 16.58
C VAL A 86 0.81 10.29 16.17
N ALA A 87 1.64 9.31 16.59
CA ALA A 87 1.41 7.90 16.35
C ALA A 87 0.07 7.45 16.93
N LEU A 88 -0.24 7.81 18.19
CA LEU A 88 -1.52 7.46 18.82
C LEU A 88 -2.72 8.08 18.09
N LYS A 89 -2.61 9.35 17.66
CA LYS A 89 -3.65 10.00 16.84
C LYS A 89 -3.83 9.30 15.49
N ALA A 90 -2.73 8.88 14.85
CA ALA A 90 -2.77 8.13 13.60
C ALA A 90 -3.41 6.75 13.79
N PHE A 91 -3.09 6.03 14.86
CA PHE A 91 -3.74 4.77 15.22
C PHE A 91 -5.24 4.95 15.47
N ALA A 92 -5.64 5.96 16.25
CA ALA A 92 -7.05 6.26 16.48
C ALA A 92 -7.77 6.57 15.17
N TYR A 93 -7.18 7.42 14.32
CA TYR A 93 -7.72 7.73 12.99
C TYR A 93 -7.84 6.48 12.12
N PHE A 94 -6.79 5.64 12.07
CA PHE A 94 -6.77 4.40 11.30
C PHE A 94 -7.85 3.42 11.77
N LEU A 95 -7.98 3.19 13.08
CA LEU A 95 -9.02 2.31 13.63
C LEU A 95 -10.42 2.83 13.31
N THR A 96 -10.67 4.13 13.50
CA THR A 96 -12.00 4.72 13.24
C THR A 96 -12.38 4.63 11.77
N PHE A 97 -11.53 5.12 10.86
CA PHE A 97 -11.85 5.13 9.43
C PHE A 97 -11.85 3.73 8.82
N SER A 98 -10.97 2.83 9.26
CA SER A 98 -10.97 1.43 8.77
C SER A 98 -12.21 0.68 9.24
N THR A 99 -12.62 0.87 10.50
CA THR A 99 -13.86 0.26 11.02
C THR A 99 -15.08 0.81 10.28
N LEU A 100 -15.13 2.12 10.03
CA LEU A 100 -16.20 2.72 9.24
C LEU A 100 -16.24 2.15 7.82
N ALA A 101 -15.08 2.00 7.17
CA ALA A 101 -14.97 1.40 5.84
C ALA A 101 -15.45 -0.06 5.83
N LEU A 102 -15.11 -0.85 6.85
CA LEU A 102 -15.60 -2.22 7.01
C LEU A 102 -17.13 -2.27 7.21
N ILE A 103 -17.69 -1.37 8.01
CA ILE A 103 -19.15 -1.27 8.21
C ILE A 103 -19.85 -0.97 6.89
N VAL A 104 -19.37 0.03 6.14
CA VAL A 104 -19.93 0.38 4.82
C VAL A 104 -19.78 -0.79 3.85
N GLY A 105 -18.61 -1.42 3.79
CA GLY A 105 -18.37 -2.60 2.96
C GLY A 105 -19.32 -3.75 3.31
N LEU A 106 -19.56 -4.00 4.60
CA LEU A 106 -20.50 -5.02 5.06
C LEU A 106 -21.94 -4.69 4.67
N ILE A 107 -22.37 -3.43 4.82
CA ILE A 107 -23.71 -3.00 4.39
C ILE A 107 -23.87 -3.23 2.89
N VAL A 108 -22.92 -2.76 2.07
CA VAL A 108 -22.97 -2.91 0.62
C VAL A 108 -22.97 -4.39 0.22
N ALA A 109 -22.13 -5.21 0.84
CA ALA A 109 -22.08 -6.65 0.56
C ALA A 109 -23.40 -7.36 0.91
N ASN A 110 -24.05 -7.00 2.02
CA ASN A 110 -25.32 -7.61 2.43
C ASN A 110 -26.52 -7.10 1.61
N VAL A 111 -26.48 -5.86 1.10
CA VAL A 111 -27.57 -5.26 0.30
C VAL A 111 -27.46 -5.64 -1.17
N VAL A 112 -26.28 -5.48 -1.78
CA VAL A 112 -26.05 -5.79 -3.19
C VAL A 112 -25.93 -7.30 -3.41
N GLN A 113 -25.56 -8.05 -2.37
CA GLN A 113 -25.35 -9.49 -2.41
C GLN A 113 -24.56 -9.94 -3.64
N PRO A 114 -23.34 -9.39 -3.86
CA PRO A 114 -22.50 -9.76 -4.99
C PRO A 114 -22.11 -11.24 -4.85
N GLY A 115 -22.77 -12.10 -5.64
CA GLY A 115 -22.62 -13.55 -5.55
C GLY A 115 -23.95 -14.31 -5.43
N SER A 116 -25.06 -13.63 -5.17
CA SER A 116 -26.39 -14.21 -5.33
C SER A 116 -26.57 -14.70 -6.78
N GLY A 117 -27.01 -15.94 -6.95
CA GLY A 117 -27.13 -16.58 -8.27
C GLY A 117 -25.85 -17.24 -8.81
N MET A 118 -24.72 -17.20 -8.09
CA MET A 118 -23.61 -18.10 -8.38
C MET A 118 -23.98 -19.51 -7.89
N ASN A 119 -24.26 -20.45 -8.79
CA ASN A 119 -24.49 -21.88 -8.49
C ASN A 119 -23.17 -22.58 -8.08
N VAL A 120 -22.51 -22.07 -7.04
CA VAL A 120 -21.33 -22.72 -6.44
C VAL A 120 -21.84 -23.79 -5.47
N ASP A 121 -21.74 -25.05 -5.87
CA ASP A 121 -22.01 -26.18 -4.99
C ASP A 121 -20.85 -26.34 -4.00
N PRO A 122 -21.05 -26.10 -2.69
CA PRO A 122 -20.00 -26.22 -1.68
C PRO A 122 -19.40 -27.62 -1.60
N ALA A 123 -20.14 -28.66 -2.01
CA ALA A 123 -19.68 -30.04 -2.01
C ALA A 123 -18.75 -30.37 -3.19
N SER A 124 -18.75 -29.53 -4.23
CA SER A 124 -17.84 -29.65 -5.39
C SER A 124 -16.52 -28.88 -5.21
N LEU A 125 -16.38 -28.14 -4.11
CA LEU A 125 -15.19 -27.37 -3.81
C LEU A 125 -14.08 -28.26 -3.25
N HIS A 126 -12.95 -28.32 -3.95
CA HIS A 126 -11.73 -28.98 -3.46
C HIS A 126 -11.24 -28.31 -2.17
N SER A 127 -11.57 -28.90 -1.03
CA SER A 127 -11.27 -28.38 0.31
C SER A 127 -9.79 -28.43 0.67
N ASP A 128 -8.97 -29.14 -0.10
CA ASP A 128 -7.54 -29.33 0.15
C ASP A 128 -6.79 -27.99 0.25
N LYS A 129 -7.10 -27.04 -0.65
CA LYS A 129 -6.48 -25.71 -0.60
C LYS A 129 -7.06 -24.83 0.51
N ILE A 130 -8.29 -25.08 0.94
CA ILE A 130 -8.94 -24.35 2.04
C ILE A 130 -8.35 -24.80 3.38
N ALA A 131 -8.04 -26.09 3.52
CA ALA A 131 -7.42 -26.66 4.71
C ALA A 131 -6.07 -26.00 5.04
N ASP A 132 -5.22 -25.74 4.04
CA ASP A 132 -3.95 -25.04 4.24
C ASP A 132 -4.12 -23.60 4.75
N TYR A 133 -5.11 -22.87 4.23
CA TYR A 133 -5.41 -21.51 4.71
C TYR A 133 -6.02 -21.52 6.12
N ALA A 134 -6.90 -22.48 6.41
CA ALA A 134 -7.48 -22.65 7.74
C ALA A 134 -6.42 -23.02 8.79
N ALA A 135 -5.47 -23.88 8.43
CA ALA A 135 -4.34 -24.23 9.30
C ALA A 135 -3.45 -23.01 9.58
N LYS A 136 -3.08 -22.23 8.56
CA LYS A 136 -2.31 -20.99 8.73
C LYS A 136 -3.02 -19.94 9.58
N ALA A 137 -4.35 -19.83 9.45
CA ALA A 137 -5.13 -18.94 10.29
C ALA A 137 -5.08 -19.34 11.78
N HIS A 138 -5.08 -20.65 12.07
CA HIS A 138 -4.94 -21.15 13.44
C HIS A 138 -3.55 -20.94 14.04
N GLU A 139 -2.48 -20.95 13.23
CA GLU A 139 -1.12 -20.67 13.68
C GLU A 139 -0.87 -19.17 13.97
N THR A 140 -1.70 -18.28 13.43
CA THR A 140 -1.55 -16.83 13.60
C THR A 140 -2.12 -16.40 14.96
N THR A 141 -1.30 -16.52 16.00
CA THR A 141 -1.61 -16.01 17.34
C THR A 141 -1.22 -14.54 17.48
N ILE A 142 -1.88 -13.81 18.40
CA ILE A 142 -1.50 -12.43 18.73
C ILE A 142 -0.04 -12.36 19.17
N VAL A 143 0.40 -13.32 20.00
CA VAL A 143 1.79 -13.41 20.46
C VAL A 143 2.74 -13.65 19.30
N GLY A 144 2.43 -14.59 18.40
CA GLY A 144 3.24 -14.85 17.21
C GLY A 144 3.34 -13.64 16.30
N PHE A 145 2.24 -12.91 16.08
CA PHE A 145 2.23 -11.67 15.32
C PHE A 145 3.13 -10.61 15.96
N LEU A 146 3.02 -10.37 17.27
CA LEU A 146 3.86 -9.39 17.97
C LEU A 146 5.35 -9.76 17.94
N LEU A 147 5.68 -11.04 18.09
CA LEU A 147 7.06 -11.51 17.97
C LEU A 147 7.60 -11.35 16.55
N HIS A 148 6.77 -11.54 15.53
CA HIS A 148 7.15 -11.37 14.12
C HIS A 148 7.48 -9.91 13.74
N ILE A 149 7.02 -8.92 14.53
CA ILE A 149 7.40 -7.52 14.36
C ILE A 149 8.90 -7.31 14.60
N ILE A 150 9.50 -8.12 15.47
CA ILE A 150 10.91 -8.01 15.82
C ILE A 150 11.72 -8.84 14.80
N PRO A 151 12.50 -8.19 13.91
CA PRO A 151 13.29 -8.93 12.93
C PRO A 151 14.40 -9.72 13.60
N ALA A 152 14.67 -10.94 13.10
CA ALA A 152 15.84 -11.71 13.51
C ALA A 152 17.15 -11.02 13.10
N THR A 153 17.17 -10.38 11.92
CA THR A 153 18.27 -9.52 11.46
C THR A 153 17.74 -8.31 10.70
N VAL A 154 18.44 -7.18 10.80
CA VAL A 154 18.08 -5.96 10.06
C VAL A 154 18.09 -6.23 8.55
N ALA A 155 19.16 -6.84 8.04
CA ALA A 155 19.26 -7.14 6.61
C ALA A 155 18.12 -8.04 6.11
N GLY A 156 17.68 -9.01 6.93
CA GLY A 156 16.52 -9.86 6.62
C GLY A 156 15.24 -9.05 6.42
N ALA A 157 14.94 -8.10 7.30
CA ALA A 157 13.74 -7.26 7.19
C ALA A 157 13.67 -6.50 5.85
N PHE A 158 14.81 -5.99 5.36
CA PHE A 158 14.89 -5.32 4.06
C PHE A 158 14.91 -6.29 2.87
N ALA A 159 15.58 -7.44 3.00
CA ALA A 159 15.70 -8.43 1.94
C ALA A 159 14.39 -9.18 1.66
N GLU A 160 13.66 -9.52 2.72
CA GLU A 160 12.34 -10.18 2.66
C GLU A 160 11.22 -9.18 2.35
N GLY A 161 11.49 -7.87 2.53
CA GLY A 161 10.53 -6.81 2.28
C GLY A 161 9.43 -6.73 3.36
N GLU A 162 9.74 -7.18 4.58
CA GLU A 162 8.81 -7.19 5.70
C GLU A 162 8.59 -5.78 6.25
N ILE A 163 7.52 -5.15 5.76
CA ILE A 163 7.22 -3.73 6.02
C ILE A 163 7.13 -3.43 7.53
N LEU A 164 6.49 -4.32 8.29
CA LEU A 164 6.27 -4.10 9.72
C LEU A 164 7.59 -4.17 10.52
N GLN A 165 8.49 -5.07 10.13
CA GLN A 165 9.82 -5.18 10.72
C GLN A 165 10.69 -3.97 10.37
N VAL A 166 10.68 -3.53 9.12
CA VAL A 166 11.37 -2.30 8.68
C VAL A 166 10.85 -1.10 9.45
N LEU A 167 9.53 -0.97 9.62
CA LEU A 167 8.92 0.11 10.38
C LEU A 167 9.36 0.10 11.85
N PHE A 168 9.33 -1.07 12.50
CA PHE A 168 9.76 -1.22 13.89
C PHE A 168 11.22 -0.80 14.08
N PHE A 169 12.12 -1.29 13.23
CA PHE A 169 13.52 -0.90 13.23
C PHE A 169 13.72 0.59 12.96
N SER A 170 12.92 1.19 12.07
CA SER A 170 13.02 2.62 11.74
C SER A 170 12.72 3.53 12.94
N VAL A 171 11.89 3.09 13.89
CA VAL A 171 11.54 3.89 15.08
C VAL A 171 12.68 3.90 16.10
N THR A 172 13.61 2.95 16.04
CA THR A 172 14.75 2.90 16.98
C THR A 172 15.93 3.79 16.58
N PHE A 173 15.89 4.41 15.39
CA PHE A 173 16.92 5.30 14.83
C PHE A 173 16.40 6.72 14.64
#